data_AF-A0A1B0FCG1-F1
#
_entry.id   AF-A0A1B0FCG1-F1
#
_cell.length_a   1.000
_cell.length_b   1.000
_cell.length_c   1.000
_cell.angle_alpha   90.00
_cell.angle_beta   90.00
_cell.angle_gamma   90.00
#
_symmetry.space_group_name_H-M   'P 1'
#
loop_
_entity.id
_entity.type
_entity.pdbx_description
1 polymer ?
#
loop_
_entity_poly.entity_id
_entity_poly.type
_entity_poly.pdbx_seq_one_letter_code
_entity_poly.pdbx_strand_id
1 'polypeptide(L)'
;MNYDRYEVLYLLRNASAQTLDIDDYESGSSENNAFQECLNWARRHWRSLQIKKLSSYQYNPEIPRSNQTLCSVCLENFELNQTVRKLGCSHEFHSQCVDKWLKSKATCPLCRAPL
;
A
#
# COMPACT_ATOMS: atom_id res chain seq x y z
N MET A 1 17.65 7.94 -9.34
CA MET A 1 18.78 7.56 -8.46
C MET A 1 18.30 6.42 -7.58
N ASN A 2 18.95 5.25 -7.64
CA ASN A 2 18.56 4.07 -6.87
C ASN A 2 19.17 4.18 -5.48
N TYR A 3 18.37 4.59 -4.50
CA TYR A 3 18.76 4.55 -3.09
C TYR A 3 18.45 3.15 -2.54
N ASP A 4 19.48 2.47 -2.05
CA ASP A 4 19.32 1.18 -1.39
C ASP A 4 18.58 1.33 -0.06
N ARG A 5 18.06 0.22 0.48
CA ARG A 5 17.39 0.10 1.76
C ARG A 5 18.15 0.80 2.90
N TYR A 6 19.48 0.75 2.89
CA TYR A 6 20.30 1.43 3.90
C TYR A 6 20.35 2.95 3.73
N GLU A 7 20.37 3.47 2.50
CA GLU A 7 20.31 4.91 2.21
C GLU A 7 18.97 5.50 2.63
N VAL A 8 17.86 4.78 2.37
CA VAL A 8 16.52 5.20 2.77
C VAL A 8 16.38 5.21 4.30
N LEU A 9 16.92 4.21 4.99
CA LEU A 9 16.92 4.18 6.46
C LEU A 9 17.86 5.23 7.07
N TYR A 10 18.98 5.54 6.42
CA TYR A 10 19.91 6.59 6.82
C TYR A 10 19.26 7.98 6.72
N LEU A 11 18.56 8.25 5.62
CA LEU A 11 17.81 9.49 5.44
C LEU A 11 16.65 9.62 6.43
N LEU A 12 15.95 8.51 6.74
CA LEU A 12 14.92 8.48 7.78
C LEU A 12 15.47 8.66 9.19
N ARG A 13 16.68 8.16 9.49
CA ARG A 13 17.36 8.29 10.78
C ARG A 13 17.94 9.70 11.00
N ASN A 14 18.41 10.36 9.95
CA ASN A 14 19.01 11.68 10.04
C ASN A 14 17.99 12.82 9.90
N ALA A 15 16.76 12.53 9.47
CA ALA A 15 15.66 13.51 9.44
C ALA A 15 15.24 14.03 10.84
N SER A 16 15.71 13.41 11.92
CA SER A 16 15.54 13.88 13.30
C SER A 16 16.79 14.54 13.90
N ALA A 17 17.85 14.79 13.12
CA ALA A 17 19.14 15.27 13.64
C ALA A 17 19.49 16.72 13.26
N GLN A 18 18.48 17.58 13.05
CA GLN A 18 18.64 19.04 13.14
C GLN A 18 17.43 19.65 13.85
N THR A 19 17.30 19.38 15.15
CA THR A 19 16.81 20.42 16.05
C THR A 19 18.05 21.19 16.49
N LEU A 20 18.53 22.10 15.62
CA LEU A 20 19.36 23.19 16.08
C LEU A 20 18.45 24.08 16.91
N ASP A 21 18.81 24.17 18.19
CA ASP A 21 18.40 25.10 19.23
C ASP A 21 17.07 25.85 19.02
N ILE A 22 16.10 25.45 19.84
CA ILE A 22 14.94 26.26 20.19
C ILE A 22 15.49 27.46 20.94
N ASP A 23 15.63 28.61 20.28
CA ASP A 23 15.39 29.95 20.82
C ASP A 23 15.41 30.97 19.66
N ASP A 24 14.34 31.75 19.56
CA ASP A 24 14.09 32.87 18.63
C ASP A 24 14.13 32.58 17.11
N TYR A 25 12.94 32.58 16.47
CA TYR A 25 12.62 33.45 15.32
C TYR A 25 11.31 32.98 14.67
N GLU A 26 10.20 33.66 15.00
CA GLU A 26 8.99 33.61 14.17
C GLU A 26 9.31 34.16 12.78
N SER A 27 9.42 33.27 11.79
CA SER A 27 9.13 33.61 10.41
C SER A 27 8.73 32.35 9.65
N GLY A 28 7.55 32.40 9.02
CA GLY A 28 7.04 31.29 8.24
C GLY A 28 7.99 30.93 7.11
N SER A 29 8.43 29.66 7.05
CA SER A 29 9.21 29.14 5.95
C SER A 29 8.45 28.02 5.22
N SER A 30 8.35 28.22 3.90
CA SER A 30 7.78 27.36 2.87
C SER A 30 8.55 26.03 2.67
N GLU A 31 9.34 25.58 3.65
CA GLU A 31 10.32 24.51 3.48
C GLU A 31 9.79 23.13 3.86
N ASN A 32 8.61 23.07 4.47
CA ASN A 32 7.92 21.81 4.83
C ASN A 32 7.38 21.02 3.62
N ASN A 33 7.40 21.58 2.41
CA ASN A 33 6.81 20.91 1.25
C ASN A 33 7.73 19.83 0.66
N ALA A 34 9.04 20.06 0.56
CA ALA A 34 9.97 19.12 -0.08
C ALA A 34 10.12 17.79 0.69
N PHE A 35 10.15 17.83 2.03
CA PHE A 35 10.17 16.63 2.86
C PHE A 35 8.85 15.86 2.76
N GLN A 36 7.71 16.55 2.80
CA GLN A 36 6.39 15.94 2.63
C GLN A 36 6.21 15.35 1.22
N GLU A 37 6.72 16.00 0.18
CA GLU A 37 6.73 15.51 -1.19
C GLU A 37 7.59 14.25 -1.36
N CYS A 38 8.77 14.21 -0.75
CA CYS A 38 9.64 13.02 -0.75
C CYS A 38 8.99 11.84 -0.01
N LEU A 39 8.40 12.09 1.17
CA LEU A 39 7.60 11.09 1.88
C LEU A 39 6.38 10.63 1.08
N ASN A 40 5.73 11.52 0.34
CA ASN A 40 4.60 11.19 -0.53
C ASN A 40 5.05 10.36 -1.75
N TRP A 41 6.22 10.66 -2.34
CA TRP A 41 6.81 9.87 -3.41
C TRP A 41 7.23 8.47 -2.93
N ALA A 42 7.91 8.40 -1.78
CA ALA A 42 8.30 7.15 -1.14
C ALA A 42 7.07 6.31 -0.78
N ARG A 43 6.01 6.92 -0.22
CA ARG A 43 4.72 6.23 0.04
C ARG A 43 4.09 5.69 -1.24
N ARG A 44 4.11 6.43 -2.35
CA ARG A 44 3.57 5.98 -3.65
C ARG A 44 4.36 4.80 -4.21
N HIS A 45 5.69 4.81 -4.11
CA HIS A 45 6.54 3.70 -4.55
C HIS A 45 6.41 2.47 -3.63
N TRP A 46 6.32 2.69 -2.32
CA TRP A 46 6.20 1.61 -1.33
C TRP A 46 4.87 0.88 -1.43
N ARG A 47 3.76 1.58 -1.73
CA ARG A 47 2.43 0.96 -1.90
C ARG A 47 2.41 -0.13 -2.97
N SER A 48 3.08 0.08 -4.11
CA SER A 48 3.15 -0.92 -5.18
C SER A 48 3.86 -2.20 -4.72
N LEU A 49 4.92 -2.07 -3.91
CA LEU A 49 5.63 -3.21 -3.32
C LEU A 49 4.79 -3.92 -2.26
N GLN A 50 4.08 -3.18 -1.42
CA GLN A 50 3.19 -3.76 -0.40
C GLN A 50 2.05 -4.55 -1.03
N ILE A 51 1.41 -4.03 -2.08
CA ILE A 51 0.33 -4.72 -2.78
C ILE A 51 0.82 -6.07 -3.34
N LYS A 52 2.00 -6.09 -3.98
CA LYS A 52 2.58 -7.32 -4.52
C LYS A 52 2.90 -8.38 -3.46
N LYS A 53 3.16 -7.97 -2.21
CA LYS A 53 3.47 -8.87 -1.09
C LYS A 53 2.24 -9.52 -0.46
N LEU A 54 1.04 -9.01 -0.73
CA LEU A 54 -0.19 -9.57 -0.16
C LEU A 54 -0.42 -11.01 -0.62
N SER A 55 -1.07 -11.79 0.25
CA SER A 55 -1.42 -13.18 -0.02
C SER A 55 -2.27 -13.31 -1.28
N SER A 56 -1.88 -14.21 -2.18
CA SER A 56 -2.64 -14.54 -3.39
C SER A 56 -2.55 -16.03 -3.69
N TYR A 57 -3.58 -16.57 -4.32
CA TYR A 57 -3.66 -17.98 -4.72
C TYR A 57 -4.44 -18.12 -6.03
N GLN A 58 -4.27 -19.26 -6.71
CA GLN A 58 -5.09 -19.62 -7.85
C GLN A 58 -6.41 -20.23 -7.38
N TYR A 59 -7.53 -19.70 -7.83
CA TYR A 59 -8.84 -20.21 -7.49
C TYR A 59 -9.09 -21.57 -8.14
N ASN A 60 -9.67 -22.48 -7.36
CA ASN A 60 -10.16 -23.77 -7.85
C ASN A 60 -11.54 -24.04 -7.22
N PRO A 61 -12.62 -24.12 -8.02
CA PRO A 61 -13.97 -24.39 -7.50
C PRO A 61 -14.11 -25.79 -6.87
N GLU A 62 -13.25 -26.75 -7.21
CA GLU A 62 -13.27 -28.10 -6.63
C GLU A 62 -12.64 -28.14 -5.23
N ILE A 63 -11.77 -27.17 -4.91
CA ILE A 63 -11.06 -27.09 -3.62
C ILE A 63 -11.14 -25.63 -3.10
N PRO A 64 -12.33 -25.18 -2.68
CA PRO A 64 -12.52 -23.80 -2.25
C PRO A 64 -11.73 -23.50 -0.97
N ARG A 65 -10.94 -22.42 -0.99
CA ARG A 65 -10.16 -21.95 0.18
C ARG A 65 -10.96 -21.02 1.11
N SER A 66 -12.17 -20.67 0.71
CA SER A 66 -13.01 -19.65 1.32
C SER A 66 -14.44 -19.78 0.78
N ASN A 67 -15.41 -19.21 1.51
CA ASN A 67 -16.81 -19.17 1.11
C ASN A 67 -17.12 -18.06 0.08
N GLN A 68 -16.15 -17.19 -0.24
CA GLN A 68 -16.34 -16.16 -1.25
C GLN A 68 -16.08 -16.72 -2.65
N THR A 69 -17.07 -16.58 -3.54
CA THR A 69 -17.05 -17.10 -4.92
C THR A 69 -17.20 -15.99 -5.97
N LEU A 70 -17.26 -14.73 -5.55
CA LEU A 70 -17.51 -13.57 -6.39
C LEU A 70 -16.63 -12.39 -5.97
N CYS A 71 -16.10 -11.67 -6.96
CA CYS A 71 -15.37 -10.44 -6.74
C CYS A 71 -16.33 -9.25 -6.68
N SER A 72 -16.44 -8.59 -5.53
CA SER A 72 -17.33 -7.42 -5.37
C SER A 72 -16.85 -6.14 -6.08
N VAL A 73 -15.69 -6.16 -6.74
CA VAL A 73 -15.18 -5.03 -7.53
C VAL A 73 -15.68 -5.08 -8.98
N CYS A 74 -15.60 -6.24 -9.65
CA CYS A 74 -16.13 -6.41 -11.01
C CYS A 74 -17.52 -7.07 -11.04
N LEU A 75 -18.00 -7.57 -9.91
CA LEU A 75 -19.28 -8.29 -9.77
C LEU A 75 -19.34 -9.62 -10.55
N GLU A 76 -18.18 -10.20 -10.86
CA GLU A 76 -18.05 -11.49 -11.56
C GLU A 76 -17.60 -12.61 -10.60
N ASN A 77 -18.00 -13.84 -10.91
CA ASN A 77 -17.54 -15.03 -10.19
C ASN A 77 -16.05 -15.29 -10.39
N PHE A 78 -15.44 -15.98 -9.42
CA PHE A 78 -14.09 -16.52 -9.60
C PHE A 78 -14.15 -17.76 -10.49
N GLU A 79 -13.22 -17.83 -11.45
CA GLU A 79 -13.05 -18.97 -12.35
C GLU A 79 -11.76 -19.73 -12.05
N LEU A 80 -11.71 -20.99 -12.48
CA LEU A 80 -10.55 -21.86 -12.31
C LEU A 80 -9.28 -21.18 -12.84
N ASN A 81 -8.19 -21.25 -12.06
CA ASN A 81 -6.88 -20.65 -12.36
C ASN A 81 -6.85 -19.13 -12.42
N GLN A 82 -7.90 -18.43 -11.98
CA GLN A 82 -7.82 -16.99 -11.76
C GLN A 82 -7.09 -16.69 -10.45
N THR A 83 -6.24 -15.67 -10.46
CA THR A 83 -5.50 -15.26 -9.27
C THR A 83 -6.37 -14.42 -8.36
N VAL A 84 -6.69 -14.96 -7.19
CA VAL A 84 -7.42 -14.30 -6.12
C VAL A 84 -6.43 -13.73 -5.11
N ARG A 85 -6.63 -12.48 -4.71
CA ARG A 85 -5.87 -11.82 -3.66
C ARG A 85 -6.72 -11.73 -2.39
N LYS A 86 -6.11 -12.11 -1.28
CA LYS A 86 -6.70 -12.04 0.06
C LYS A 86 -6.03 -10.93 0.86
N LEU A 87 -6.84 -10.01 1.37
CA LEU A 87 -6.36 -8.90 2.23
C LEU A 87 -6.21 -9.36 3.69
N GLY A 88 -5.53 -8.56 4.52
CA GLY A 88 -5.38 -8.83 5.95
C GLY A 88 -6.72 -8.92 6.71
N CYS A 89 -7.74 -8.22 6.22
CA CYS A 89 -9.12 -8.33 6.72
C CYS A 89 -9.90 -9.55 6.19
N SER A 90 -9.21 -10.52 5.56
CA SER A 90 -9.75 -11.77 5.01
C SER A 90 -10.69 -11.67 3.80
N HIS A 91 -11.00 -10.47 3.32
CA HIS A 91 -11.77 -10.30 2.08
C HIS A 91 -10.95 -10.64 0.84
N GLU A 92 -11.60 -11.28 -0.13
CA GLU A 92 -11.01 -11.84 -1.34
C GLU A 92 -11.57 -11.19 -2.61
N PHE A 93 -10.69 -10.96 -3.59
CA PHE A 93 -11.00 -10.29 -4.85
C PHE A 93 -10.11 -10.85 -5.96
N HIS A 94 -10.44 -10.63 -7.24
CA HIS A 94 -9.44 -10.82 -8.29
C HIS A 94 -8.25 -9.92 -8.01
N SER A 95 -7.05 -10.49 -8.09
CA SER A 95 -5.80 -9.76 -7.83
C SER A 95 -5.74 -8.49 -8.68
N GLN A 96 -6.09 -8.57 -9.97
CA GLN A 96 -6.11 -7.41 -10.86
C GLN A 96 -7.12 -6.33 -10.46
N CYS A 97 -8.31 -6.72 -9.97
CA CYS A 97 -9.36 -5.79 -9.58
C CYS A 97 -8.98 -5.03 -8.31
N VAL A 98 -8.55 -5.75 -7.27
CA VAL A 98 -8.18 -5.11 -6.01
C VAL A 98 -6.85 -4.37 -6.11
N ASP A 99 -5.91 -4.81 -6.93
CA ASP A 99 -4.64 -4.09 -7.13
C ASP A 99 -4.87 -2.72 -7.79
N LYS A 100 -5.79 -2.63 -8.74
CA LYS A 100 -6.21 -1.34 -9.32
C LYS A 100 -6.79 -0.42 -8.25
N TRP A 101 -7.66 -0.94 -7.39
CA TRP A 101 -8.24 -0.19 -6.29
C TRP A 101 -7.18 0.29 -5.28
N LEU A 102 -6.29 -0.61 -4.85
CA LEU A 102 -5.29 -0.35 -3.82
C LEU A 102 -4.22 0.65 -4.24
N LYS A 103 -3.98 0.81 -5.55
CA LYS A 103 -3.13 1.89 -6.09
C LYS A 103 -3.69 3.28 -5.78
N SER A 104 -5.01 3.43 -5.76
CA SER A 104 -5.69 4.70 -5.46
C SER A 104 -6.04 4.84 -3.98
N LYS A 105 -6.52 3.76 -3.35
CA LYS A 105 -7.02 3.75 -1.96
C LYS A 105 -6.47 2.53 -1.23
N ALA A 106 -5.62 2.73 -0.22
CA ALA A 106 -5.03 1.64 0.57
C ALA A 106 -6.00 1.07 1.64
N THR A 107 -7.24 0.78 1.23
CA THR A 107 -8.32 0.29 2.11
C THR A 107 -9.13 -0.78 1.40
N CYS A 108 -9.67 -1.75 2.14
CA CYS A 108 -10.56 -2.78 1.60
C CYS A 108 -11.82 -2.19 0.96
N PRO A 109 -12.21 -2.59 -0.27
CA PRO A 109 -13.47 -2.15 -0.89
C PRO A 109 -14.74 -2.51 -0.09
N LEU A 110 -14.71 -3.60 0.67
CA LEU A 110 -15.88 -4.11 1.40
C LEU A 110 -16.02 -3.50 2.80
N CYS A 111 -14.96 -3.55 3.61
CA CYS A 111 -15.02 -3.14 5.01
C CYS A 111 -14.24 -1.87 5.35
N ARG A 112 -13.55 -1.26 4.37
CA ARG A 112 -12.70 -0.07 4.54
C ARG A 112 -11.53 -0.21 5.52
N ALA A 113 -11.27 -1.42 6.02
CA ALA A 113 -10.07 -1.70 6.81
C ALA A 113 -8.80 -1.31 6.03
N PRO A 114 -7.78 -0.74 6.69
CA PRO A 114 -6.52 -0.40 6.05
C PRO A 114 -5.80 -1.66 5.53
N LEU A 115 -5.00 -1.47 4.48
CA LEU A 115 -4.16 -2.51 3.89
C LEU A 115 -3.07 -2.99 4.86
#